data_AF-A0A4R3LU25-F1
#
_entry.id   AF-A0A4R3LU25-F1
#
_cell.length_a   1.000
_cell.length_b   1.000
_cell.length_c   1.000
_cell.angle_alpha   90.00
_cell.angle_beta   90.00
_cell.angle_gamma   90.00
#
_symmetry.space_group_name_H-M   'P 1'
#
loop_
_entity.id
_entity.type
_entity.pdbx_description
1 polymer ?
#
loop_
_entity_poly.entity_id
_entity_poly.type
_entity_poly.pdbx_seq_one_letter_code
_entity_poly.pdbx_strand_id
1 'polypeptide(L)'
;MAPRAPAAMFRLYLLFAALATLANLAAQEAVLQIPGARLELSILAGTAAGFVLKYLLDKIFVFDDAYSGHGRELRKVLVYGAFSVGTTLVFWAFEIAFWTLFGTDFAKYAGAVIGLAIGYGAKFLLDRAFVFTERRT
;
A
#
# COMPACT_ATOMS: atom_id res chain seq x y z
N MET A 1 14.71 -20.01 -11.50
CA MET A 1 15.23 -18.64 -11.29
C MET A 1 15.48 -18.51 -9.79
N ALA A 2 16.65 -18.05 -9.36
CA ALA A 2 16.92 -17.87 -7.93
C ALA A 2 15.97 -16.79 -7.34
N PRO A 3 15.53 -16.92 -6.07
CA PRO A 3 14.72 -15.91 -5.42
C PRO A 3 15.42 -14.55 -5.44
N ARG A 4 14.66 -13.47 -5.67
CA ARG A 4 15.21 -12.11 -5.72
C ARG A 4 15.75 -11.74 -4.35
N ALA A 5 16.88 -11.04 -4.31
CA ALA A 5 17.39 -10.49 -3.05
C ALA A 5 16.34 -9.56 -2.41
N PRO A 6 16.17 -9.54 -1.07
CA PRO A 6 15.15 -8.73 -0.40
C PRO A 6 15.19 -7.24 -0.78
N ALA A 7 16.38 -6.68 -0.96
CA ALA A 7 16.54 -5.29 -1.38
C ALA A 7 15.99 -5.02 -2.80
N ALA A 8 16.09 -5.98 -3.72
CA ALA A 8 15.52 -5.86 -5.06
C ALA A 8 13.99 -5.94 -5.03
N MET A 9 13.44 -6.84 -4.21
CA MET A 9 12.00 -6.93 -3.98
C MET A 9 11.45 -5.62 -3.41
N PHE A 10 12.13 -5.05 -2.41
CA PHE A 10 11.73 -3.80 -1.78
C PHE A 10 11.74 -2.62 -2.77
N ARG A 11 12.73 -2.54 -3.67
CA ARG A 11 12.74 -1.51 -4.74
C ARG A 11 11.56 -1.64 -5.69
N LEU A 12 11.23 -2.85 -6.12
CA LEU A 12 10.03 -3.10 -6.94
C LEU A 12 8.75 -2.75 -6.18
N TYR A 13 8.70 -3.10 -4.89
CA TYR A 13 7.58 -2.80 -4.02
C TYR A 13 7.32 -1.29 -3.92
N LEU A 14 8.38 -0.48 -3.81
CA LEU A 14 8.29 1.00 -3.82
C LEU A 14 7.91 1.54 -5.21
N LEU A 15 8.48 1.01 -6.29
CA LEU A 15 8.12 1.40 -7.65
C LEU A 15 6.62 1.17 -7.91
N PHE A 16 6.10 0.00 -7.55
CA PHE A 16 4.69 -0.31 -7.72
C PHE A 16 3.79 0.49 -6.79
N ALA A 17 4.29 0.93 -5.62
CA ALA A 17 3.57 1.87 -4.77
C ALA A 17 3.38 3.20 -5.50
N ALA A 18 4.43 3.73 -6.13
CA ALA A 18 4.33 4.95 -6.93
C ALA A 18 3.36 4.79 -8.12
N LEU A 19 3.42 3.67 -8.85
CA LEU A 19 2.47 3.40 -9.95
C LEU A 19 1.02 3.29 -9.46
N ALA A 20 0.80 2.64 -8.31
CA ALA A 20 -0.52 2.55 -7.70
C ALA A 20 -1.05 3.91 -7.26
N THR A 21 -0.19 4.80 -6.75
CA THR A 21 -0.55 6.19 -6.44
C THR A 21 -0.95 6.95 -7.71
N LEU A 22 -0.22 6.80 -8.80
CA LEU A 22 -0.58 7.44 -10.08
C LEU A 22 -1.94 6.92 -10.60
N ALA A 23 -2.17 5.60 -10.55
CA ALA A 23 -3.44 5.02 -10.96
C ALA A 23 -4.61 5.46 -10.06
N ASN A 24 -4.37 5.59 -8.76
CA ASN A 24 -5.33 6.14 -7.82
C ASN A 24 -5.74 7.56 -8.23
N LEU A 25 -4.77 8.46 -8.41
CA LEU A 25 -5.03 9.85 -8.80
C LEU A 25 -5.72 9.96 -10.16
N ALA A 26 -5.30 9.16 -11.14
CA ALA A 26 -5.93 9.14 -12.47
C ALA A 26 -7.40 8.70 -12.40
N ALA A 27 -7.72 7.71 -11.57
CA ALA A 27 -9.10 7.26 -11.37
C ALA A 27 -9.92 8.30 -10.58
N GLN A 28 -9.35 8.98 -9.58
CA GLN A 28 -10.02 10.09 -8.89
C GLN A 28 -10.40 11.20 -9.88
N GLU A 29 -9.45 11.60 -10.73
CA GLU A 29 -9.65 12.64 -11.74
C GLU A 29 -10.72 12.22 -12.75
N ALA A 30 -10.64 11.00 -13.29
CA ALA A 30 -11.63 10.50 -14.25
C ALA A 30 -13.06 10.50 -13.68
N VAL A 31 -13.23 10.24 -12.38
CA VAL A 31 -14.54 10.29 -11.73
C VAL A 31 -15.02 11.73 -11.54
N LEU A 32 -14.13 12.66 -11.18
CA LEU A 32 -14.48 14.08 -11.01
C LEU A 32 -14.89 14.76 -12.33
N GLN A 33 -14.43 14.25 -13.46
CA GLN A 33 -14.86 14.71 -14.79
C GLN A 33 -16.31 14.34 -15.13
N ILE A 34 -16.95 13.44 -14.35
CA ILE A 34 -18.36 13.09 -14.54
C ILE A 34 -19.24 14.17 -13.88
N PRO A 35 -20.13 14.84 -14.63
CA PRO A 35 -21.00 15.87 -14.08
C PRO A 35 -21.83 15.35 -12.90
N GLY A 36 -21.74 16.03 -11.76
CA GLY A 36 -22.47 15.67 -10.54
C GLY A 36 -21.83 14.55 -9.70
N ALA A 37 -20.64 14.05 -10.07
CA ALA A 37 -19.92 13.10 -9.25
C ALA A 37 -19.51 13.72 -7.90
N ARG A 38 -19.62 12.90 -6.85
CA ARG A 38 -19.28 13.32 -5.49
C ARG A 38 -17.81 13.03 -5.19
N LEU A 39 -17.20 13.86 -4.35
CA LEU A 39 -15.80 13.70 -3.92
C LEU A 39 -15.56 12.34 -3.25
N GLU A 40 -16.50 11.84 -2.45
CA GLU A 40 -16.35 10.56 -1.76
C GLU A 40 -16.31 9.39 -2.75
N LEU A 41 -17.07 9.48 -3.86
CA LEU A 41 -17.05 8.48 -4.92
C LEU A 41 -15.71 8.49 -5.67
N SER A 42 -15.17 9.68 -5.94
CA SER A 42 -13.85 9.84 -6.54
C SER A 42 -12.77 9.19 -5.68
N ILE A 43 -12.71 9.52 -4.38
CA ILE A 43 -11.76 8.93 -3.43
C ILE A 43 -11.90 7.41 -3.35
N LEU A 44 -13.14 6.89 -3.29
CA LEU A 44 -13.40 5.46 -3.26
C LEU A 44 -12.88 4.76 -4.51
N ALA A 45 -13.19 5.30 -5.69
CA ALA A 45 -12.75 4.75 -6.97
C ALA A 45 -11.23 4.77 -7.11
N GLY A 46 -10.58 5.90 -6.77
CA GLY A 46 -9.12 6.00 -6.76
C GLY A 46 -8.48 4.99 -5.81
N THR A 47 -9.01 4.88 -4.60
CA THR A 47 -8.52 3.93 -3.59
C THR A 47 -8.64 2.49 -4.06
N ALA A 48 -9.80 2.12 -4.63
CA ALA A 48 -10.00 0.79 -5.19
C ALA A 48 -9.05 0.49 -6.35
N ALA A 49 -8.91 1.42 -7.30
CA ALA A 49 -8.03 1.27 -8.46
C ALA A 49 -6.56 1.09 -8.05
N GLY A 50 -6.06 1.99 -7.18
CA GLY A 50 -4.70 1.92 -6.66
C GLY A 50 -4.45 0.64 -5.85
N PHE A 51 -5.39 0.26 -4.99
CA PHE A 51 -5.29 -0.95 -4.18
C PHE A 51 -5.23 -2.22 -5.03
N VAL A 52 -6.15 -2.37 -5.99
CA VAL A 52 -6.20 -3.52 -6.90
C VAL A 52 -4.92 -3.60 -7.73
N LEU A 53 -4.49 -2.48 -8.31
CA LEU A 53 -3.26 -2.44 -9.10
C LEU A 53 -2.05 -2.83 -8.26
N LYS A 54 -1.90 -2.25 -7.07
CA LYS A 54 -0.78 -2.58 -6.17
C LYS A 54 -0.76 -4.05 -5.80
N TYR A 55 -1.91 -4.59 -5.39
CA TYR A 55 -2.04 -6.00 -5.00
C TYR A 55 -1.59 -6.93 -6.13
N LEU A 56 -2.07 -6.68 -7.36
CA LEU A 56 -1.71 -7.50 -8.52
C LEU A 56 -0.22 -7.39 -8.86
N LEU A 57 0.33 -6.17 -8.87
CA LEU A 57 1.74 -5.94 -9.17
C LEU A 57 2.66 -6.60 -8.13
N ASP A 58 2.34 -6.48 -6.85
CA ASP A 58 3.12 -7.11 -5.79
C ASP A 58 3.07 -8.62 -5.88
N LYS A 59 1.87 -9.17 -6.03
CA LYS A 59 1.65 -10.60 -6.14
C LYS A 59 2.47 -11.19 -7.28
N ILE A 60 2.37 -10.61 -8.47
CA ILE A 60 2.96 -11.17 -9.70
C ILE A 60 4.46 -10.88 -9.77
N PHE A 61 4.89 -9.65 -9.50
CA PHE A 61 6.25 -9.19 -9.80
C PHE A 61 7.17 -9.08 -8.58
N VAL A 62 6.64 -8.77 -7.39
CA VAL A 62 7.46 -8.67 -6.17
C VAL A 62 7.65 -10.05 -5.56
N PHE A 63 6.55 -10.76 -5.31
CA PHE A 63 6.54 -12.00 -4.53
C PHE A 63 6.43 -13.29 -5.36
N ASP A 64 6.17 -13.19 -6.68
CA ASP A 64 5.98 -14.34 -7.59
C ASP A 64 4.99 -15.39 -7.04
N ASP A 65 3.90 -14.89 -6.45
CA ASP A 65 2.91 -15.68 -5.75
C ASP A 65 1.89 -16.26 -6.73
N ALA A 66 1.90 -17.59 -6.85
CA ALA A 66 1.03 -18.31 -7.77
C ALA A 66 -0.44 -18.25 -7.33
N TYR A 67 -1.35 -18.34 -8.31
CA TYR A 67 -2.76 -18.53 -8.03
C TYR A 67 -2.96 -19.80 -7.21
N SER A 68 -3.63 -19.63 -6.07
CA SER A 68 -3.81 -20.69 -5.09
C SER A 68 -5.27 -21.08 -4.89
N GLY A 69 -6.21 -20.64 -5.74
CA GLY A 69 -7.64 -20.93 -5.60
C GLY A 69 -8.43 -19.82 -4.89
N HIS A 70 -9.69 -19.65 -5.29
CA HIS A 70 -10.53 -18.49 -4.93
C HIS A 70 -10.55 -18.15 -3.44
N GLY A 71 -10.79 -19.12 -2.55
CA GLY A 71 -10.87 -18.88 -1.11
C GLY A 71 -9.55 -18.39 -0.49
N ARG A 72 -8.40 -18.92 -0.97
CA ARG A 72 -7.09 -18.46 -0.51
C ARG A 72 -6.76 -17.07 -1.06
N GLU A 73 -7.13 -16.79 -2.30
CA GLU A 73 -6.97 -15.44 -2.88
C GLU A 73 -7.79 -14.38 -2.17
N LEU A 74 -9.05 -14.68 -1.82
CA LEU A 74 -9.88 -13.76 -1.05
C LEU A 74 -9.24 -13.45 0.31
N ARG A 75 -8.74 -14.48 1.00
CA ARG A 75 -8.01 -14.29 2.26
C ARG A 75 -6.77 -13.40 2.09
N LYS A 76 -5.99 -13.57 1.03
CA LYS A 76 -4.82 -12.72 0.74
C LYS A 76 -5.23 -11.27 0.58
N VAL A 77 -6.26 -10.98 -0.22
CA VAL A 77 -6.77 -9.62 -0.42
C VAL A 77 -7.21 -8.99 0.91
N LEU A 78 -7.93 -9.75 1.75
CA LEU A 78 -8.39 -9.26 3.06
C LEU A 78 -7.23 -8.96 4.02
N VAL A 79 -6.26 -9.88 4.14
CA VAL A 79 -5.10 -9.68 5.02
C VAL A 79 -4.21 -8.54 4.51
N TYR A 80 -3.98 -8.47 3.20
CA TYR A 80 -3.25 -7.38 2.55
C TYR A 80 -3.92 -6.01 2.78
N GLY A 81 -5.26 -5.97 2.69
CA GLY A 81 -6.07 -4.80 3.03
C GLY A 81 -5.95 -4.42 4.50
N ALA A 82 -6.07 -5.38 5.41
CA ALA A 82 -5.94 -5.14 6.85
C ALA A 82 -4.57 -4.56 7.22
N PHE A 83 -3.49 -5.08 6.63
CA PHE A 83 -2.16 -4.49 6.82
C PHE A 83 -2.05 -3.08 6.27
N SER A 84 -2.66 -2.81 5.11
CA SER A 84 -2.67 -1.45 4.54
C SER A 84 -3.32 -0.46 5.52
N VAL A 85 -4.48 -0.81 6.09
CA VAL A 85 -5.14 0.01 7.13
C VAL A 85 -4.26 0.15 8.37
N GLY A 86 -3.70 -0.96 8.88
CA GLY A 86 -2.84 -0.93 10.07
C GLY A 86 -1.62 -0.01 9.89
N THR A 87 -0.96 -0.06 8.73
CA THR A 87 0.20 0.81 8.47
C THR A 87 -0.16 2.27 8.27
N THR A 88 -1.37 2.57 7.77
CA THR A 88 -1.89 3.94 7.73
C THR A 88 -2.10 4.49 9.14
N LEU A 89 -2.60 3.67 10.08
CA LEU A 89 -2.74 4.07 11.48
C LEU A 89 -1.38 4.34 12.14
N VAL A 90 -0.33 3.58 11.79
CA VAL A 90 1.04 3.86 12.24
C VAL A 90 1.51 5.23 11.74
N PHE A 91 1.31 5.53 10.46
CA PHE A 91 1.62 6.84 9.90
C PHE A 91 0.91 7.98 10.67
N TRP A 92 -0.41 7.88 10.88
CA TRP A 92 -1.17 8.88 11.62
C TRP A 92 -0.74 9.00 13.08
N ALA A 93 -0.43 7.89 13.75
CA ALA A 93 0.01 7.90 15.14
C ALA A 93 1.30 8.72 15.32
N PHE A 94 2.27 8.55 14.42
CA PHE A 94 3.50 9.35 14.44
C PHE A 94 3.26 10.82 14.09
N GLU A 95 2.44 11.10 13.07
CA GLU A 95 2.08 12.48 12.70
C GLU A 95 1.43 13.22 13.87
N ILE A 96 0.44 12.59 14.51
CA ILE A 96 -0.30 13.16 15.63
C ILE A 96 0.61 13.28 16.86
N ALA A 97 1.40 12.26 17.20
CA ALA A 97 2.29 12.32 18.36
C ALA A 97 3.34 13.44 18.23
N PHE A 98 3.90 13.65 17.05
CA PHE A 98 4.86 14.74 16.85
C PHE A 98 4.19 16.11 16.89
N TRP A 99 2.99 16.23 16.32
CA TRP A 99 2.20 17.45 16.46
C TRP A 99 1.89 17.77 17.93
N THR A 100 1.44 16.78 18.71
CA THR A 100 1.07 17.01 20.12
C THR A 100 2.26 17.31 21.01
N LEU A 101 3.43 16.71 20.75
CA LEU A 101 4.64 16.92 21.56
C LEU A 101 5.35 18.25 21.25
N PHE A 102 5.35 18.69 19.99
CA PHE A 102 6.18 19.83 19.55
C PHE A 102 5.37 21.02 19.02
N GLY A 103 4.11 20.84 18.63
CA GLY A 103 3.20 21.93 18.23
C GLY A 103 3.61 22.69 16.97
N THR A 104 4.44 22.12 16.09
CA THR A 104 4.88 22.76 14.84
C THR A 104 4.55 21.92 13.61
N ASP A 105 4.32 22.59 12.48
CA ASP A 105 4.10 21.93 11.20
C ASP A 105 5.31 21.08 10.80
N PHE A 106 6.52 21.58 11.04
CA PHE A 106 7.75 20.83 10.78
C PHE A 106 7.77 19.50 11.54
N ALA A 107 7.44 19.51 12.83
CA ALA A 107 7.38 18.28 13.63
C ALA A 107 6.30 17.33 13.12
N LYS A 108 5.09 17.83 12.83
CA LYS A 108 3.99 17.04 12.25
C LYS A 108 4.45 16.30 10.99
N TYR A 109 5.04 17.01 10.04
CA TYR A 109 5.51 16.40 8.79
C TYR A 109 6.75 15.50 8.99
N ALA A 110 7.63 15.78 9.95
CA ALA A 110 8.72 14.88 10.30
C ALA A 110 8.19 13.55 10.87
N GLY A 111 7.22 13.62 11.78
CA GLY A 111 6.52 12.44 12.32
C GLY A 111 5.83 11.64 11.21
N ALA A 112 5.11 12.32 10.32
CA ALA A 112 4.50 11.72 9.13
C ALA A 112 5.50 10.93 8.29
N VAL A 113 6.65 11.52 7.95
CA VAL A 113 7.69 10.86 7.13
C VAL A 113 8.29 9.64 7.84
N ILE A 114 8.55 9.74 9.15
CA ILE A 114 9.06 8.61 9.96
C ILE A 114 8.01 7.49 10.00
N GLY A 115 6.75 7.83 10.27
CA GLY A 115 5.64 6.89 10.31
C GLY A 115 5.44 6.18 8.97
N LEU A 116 5.56 6.90 7.84
CA LEU A 116 5.51 6.32 6.50
C LEU A 116 6.69 5.37 6.25
N ALA A 117 7.92 5.75 6.63
CA ALA A 117 9.09 4.89 6.46
C ALA A 117 8.96 3.57 7.24
N ILE A 118 8.53 3.65 8.50
CA ILE A 118 8.24 2.47 9.34
C ILE A 118 7.09 1.66 8.73
N GLY A 119 6.00 2.32 8.33
CA GLY A 119 4.84 1.70 7.72
C GLY A 119 5.19 0.91 6.46
N TYR A 120 5.98 1.48 5.55
CA TYR A 120 6.42 0.78 4.34
C TYR A 120 7.32 -0.42 4.63
N GLY A 121 8.27 -0.28 5.56
CA GLY A 121 9.14 -1.37 5.98
C GLY A 121 8.34 -2.52 6.63
N ALA A 122 7.48 -2.18 7.60
CA ALA A 122 6.62 -3.14 8.27
C ALA A 122 5.66 -3.82 7.29
N LYS A 123 5.03 -3.06 6.39
CA LYS A 123 4.11 -3.61 5.39
C LYS A 123 4.81 -4.60 4.47
N PHE A 124 6.00 -4.28 3.97
CA PHE A 124 6.78 -5.21 3.15
C PHE A 124 7.07 -6.52 3.89
N LEU A 125 7.48 -6.45 5.16
CA LEU A 125 7.75 -7.64 5.98
C LEU A 125 6.47 -8.46 6.24
N LEU A 126 5.37 -7.79 6.56
CA LEU A 126 4.08 -8.43 6.83
C LEU A 126 3.50 -9.10 5.59
N ASP A 127 3.51 -8.42 4.44
CA ASP A 127 3.02 -8.96 3.18
C ASP A 127 3.84 -10.19 2.76
N ARG A 128 5.17 -10.13 2.93
CA ARG A 128 6.06 -11.26 2.67
C ARG A 128 5.82 -12.45 3.60
N ALA A 129 5.51 -12.19 4.88
CA ALA A 129 5.38 -13.23 5.88
C ALA A 129 3.99 -13.89 5.90
N PHE A 130 2.93 -13.12 5.61
CA PHE A 130 1.55 -13.55 5.88
C PHE A 130 0.61 -13.51 4.67
N VAL A 131 0.93 -12.73 3.62
CA VAL A 131 0.06 -12.59 2.44
C VAL A 131 0.54 -13.47 1.30
N PHE A 132 1.79 -13.30 0.91
CA PHE A 132 2.32 -13.92 -0.31
C PHE A 132 3.28 -15.05 0.03
N THR A 133 3.06 -16.21 -0.58
CA THR A 133 3.97 -17.34 -0.46
C THR A 133 5.06 -17.16 -1.51
N GLU A 134 6.20 -16.59 -1.10
CA GLU A 134 7.40 -16.51 -1.96
C GLU A 134 7.77 -17.93 -2.42
N ARG A 135 7.76 -18.17 -3.72
CA ARG A 135 8.05 -19.49 -4.29
C ARG A 135 9.54 -19.82 -4.04
N ARG A 136 9.84 -20.53 -2.96
CA ARG A 136 11.13 -21.23 -2.80
C ARG A 136 11.08 -22.48 -3.65
N THR A 137 11.72 -22.46 -4.81
CA THR A 137 12.05 -23.68 -5.56
C THR A 137 13.09 -24.49 -4.80
#